data_AF-A0A2K8NSN5-F1
#
_entry.id   AF-A0A2K8NSN5-F1
#
_cell.length_a   1.000
_cell.length_b   1.000
_cell.length_c   1.000
_cell.angle_alpha   90.00
_cell.angle_beta   90.00
_cell.angle_gamma   90.00
#
_symmetry.space_group_name_H-M   'P 1'
#
loop_
_entity.id
_entity.type
_entity.pdbx_description
1 polymer ?
#
loop_
_entity_poly.entity_id
_entity_poly.type
_entity_poly.pdbx_seq_one_letter_code
_entity_poly.pdbx_strand_id
1 'polypeptide(L)'
;MKKLLGLLGTLGLVSTSATAVVSLVQAPRGNDAESKPIDKDVLIKLIGEARAMATDQKSKHPDAYKALHKAIGEADGVLIIYENETENPNVLSTAHKNLTSAMGIFSEFPDQLANIEMLRKRITDANTVLEAPVNQWKDQADKTRLQEAIAKAQKIIDGKPKSAEQNVVNTGVSDLQFATLKFFDATDAYANTDALVAEIAKAIEALKTPQADEAMDALRKEIKLAEDVRDAKYSSGEQNIVDAATERLKQAIEDYKNAGQPPIPPDDVDLTKLKDLIVTAKRIASDVNNQLKPLEERNKFEQAIGHAEGIIAGKPVITQKDKITAELKLLQTAIDNFGLVKNEKANKSMLQNNIDAAEKIDKTKKKPAAVGIFDTAIATAKAVNETNHDIDQQKVYDDAANAMWDATLTFLSSDNRININAQIYTGAKLTAVLADSKEATIKQQLEIQFPNVKEKIHYTITDIKVANNENKSSALITGVNDYRATAVVYFRLAIKNIEAQLTTIANKGTKLLTAAELKAEIENNKIDVINGLNVTEMSEGATSKTRKFEITANNRYGFSGYDGIVTITQTIK
;
A
#
# COMPACT_ATOMS: atom_id res chain seq x y z
N MET A 1 -1.79 -1.25 51.95
CA MET A 1 -3.18 -0.95 51.52
C MET A 1 -3.10 0.09 50.41
N LYS A 2 -3.83 -0.07 49.29
CA LYS A 2 -5.13 0.57 48.95
C LYS A 2 -5.12 2.11 49.13
N LYS A 3 -5.65 2.94 48.21
CA LYS A 3 -6.20 2.78 46.83
C LYS A 3 -6.56 4.20 46.30
N LEU A 4 -6.48 4.45 44.99
CA LEU A 4 -7.36 5.29 44.12
C LEU A 4 -7.73 6.76 44.54
N LEU A 5 -8.14 7.71 43.68
CA LEU A 5 -8.01 7.92 42.22
C LEU A 5 -8.57 9.33 41.85
N GLY A 6 -7.85 10.11 41.03
CA GLY A 6 -8.43 11.15 40.16
C GLY A 6 -9.11 12.38 40.81
N LEU A 7 -9.78 13.27 40.05
CA LEU A 7 -9.74 13.52 38.59
C LEU A 7 -10.51 14.83 38.27
N LEU A 8 -9.88 15.80 37.59
CA LEU A 8 -10.47 17.01 36.95
C LEU A 8 -11.23 18.01 37.89
N GLY A 9 -11.31 19.32 37.60
CA GLY A 9 -10.71 20.11 36.51
C GLY A 9 -11.26 21.56 36.47
N THR A 10 -11.04 22.24 35.33
CA THR A 10 -11.59 23.55 34.88
C THR A 10 -11.02 24.88 35.42
N LEU A 11 -10.38 25.60 34.48
CA LEU A 11 -10.54 27.03 34.11
C LEU A 11 -10.23 28.16 35.12
N GLY A 12 -9.37 29.10 34.68
CA GLY A 12 -9.17 30.42 35.29
C GLY A 12 -8.22 31.30 34.47
N LEU A 13 -8.76 32.26 33.70
CA LEU A 13 -8.01 33.32 33.02
C LEU A 13 -7.64 34.43 34.01
N VAL A 14 -6.36 34.82 34.10
CA VAL A 14 -5.95 36.14 34.59
C VAL A 14 -4.70 36.61 33.84
N SER A 15 -4.67 37.88 33.44
CA SER A 15 -3.48 38.55 32.90
C SER A 15 -2.66 39.21 34.01
N THR A 16 -1.33 39.16 33.92
CA THR A 16 -0.44 40.05 34.70
C THR A 16 0.61 40.67 33.80
N SER A 17 0.49 41.99 33.59
CA SER A 17 1.55 42.82 33.02
C SER A 17 2.69 42.97 34.02
N ALA A 18 3.87 42.45 33.70
CA ALA A 18 5.06 42.59 34.54
C ALA A 18 5.71 43.96 34.34
N THR A 19 5.39 44.93 35.20
CA THR A 19 6.05 46.25 35.21
C THR A 19 7.51 46.10 35.66
N ALA A 20 8.46 46.47 34.79
CA ALA A 20 9.86 46.54 35.18
C ALA A 20 10.11 47.79 36.05
N VAL A 21 10.56 47.59 37.29
CA VAL A 21 11.00 48.68 38.17
C VAL A 21 12.50 48.91 37.95
N VAL A 22 12.85 50.07 37.40
CA VAL A 22 14.25 50.47 37.22
C VAL A 22 14.87 50.81 38.57
N SER A 23 15.83 49.99 39.01
CA SER A 23 16.62 50.23 40.22
C SER A 23 17.98 50.82 39.85
N LEU A 24 18.07 52.14 39.76
CA LEU A 24 19.32 52.87 39.53
C LEU A 24 20.30 52.69 40.70
N VAL A 25 21.25 51.78 40.56
CA VAL A 25 22.42 51.62 41.45
C VAL A 25 23.67 51.54 40.59
N GLN A 26 24.48 52.60 40.57
CA GLN A 26 25.80 52.56 39.95
C GLN A 26 26.75 51.71 40.80
N ALA A 27 27.20 50.59 40.23
CA ALA A 27 28.35 49.82 40.73
C ALA A 27 29.62 50.20 39.96
N PRO A 28 30.81 50.17 40.58
CA PRO A 28 32.04 50.66 39.96
C PRO A 28 32.51 49.79 38.79
N ARG A 29 33.09 50.43 37.76
CA ARG A 29 33.66 49.76 36.58
C ARG A 29 34.91 48.97 36.97
N GLY A 30 34.84 47.63 36.86
CA GLY A 30 36.02 46.78 36.73
C GLY A 30 36.56 46.86 35.30
N ASN A 31 37.88 47.01 35.15
CA ASN A 31 38.54 47.07 33.85
C ASN A 31 38.99 45.67 33.40
N ASP A 32 38.13 44.94 32.70
CA ASP A 32 38.53 43.80 31.86
C ASP A 32 38.21 44.15 30.40
N ALA A 33 39.21 44.59 29.66
CA ALA A 33 39.07 45.15 28.32
C ALA A 33 39.69 44.25 27.26
N GLU A 34 38.92 43.29 26.72
CA GLU A 34 39.32 42.57 25.50
C GLU A 34 38.13 42.09 24.62
N SER A 35 37.08 42.90 24.52
CA SER A 35 36.15 42.87 23.38
C SER A 35 35.68 44.28 23.02
N LYS A 36 35.30 44.50 21.75
CA LYS A 36 34.72 45.78 21.31
C LYS A 36 33.26 45.86 21.76
N PRO A 37 32.77 47.04 22.23
CA PRO A 37 31.38 47.19 22.61
C PRO A 37 30.45 46.95 21.41
N ILE A 38 29.34 46.26 21.70
CA ILE A 38 28.31 45.87 20.75
C ILE A 38 27.46 47.12 20.42
N ASP A 39 27.44 47.58 19.16
CA ASP A 39 26.61 48.73 18.77
C ASP A 39 25.12 48.35 18.57
N LYS A 40 24.20 49.31 18.53
CA LYS A 40 22.75 49.01 18.43
C LYS A 40 22.37 48.41 17.07
N ASP A 41 23.02 48.84 16.01
CA ASP A 41 22.90 48.22 14.69
C ASP A 41 23.51 46.82 14.69
N VAL A 42 24.35 46.41 15.66
CA VAL A 42 24.62 44.99 15.92
C VAL A 42 23.30 44.36 16.17
N LEU A 43 22.63 44.61 17.31
CA LEU A 43 21.44 43.86 17.71
C LEU A 43 20.23 43.99 16.75
N ILE A 44 20.08 45.11 16.00
CA ILE A 44 19.07 45.25 14.91
C ILE A 44 19.39 44.32 13.75
N LYS A 45 20.63 44.41 13.30
CA LYS A 45 21.25 43.46 12.40
C LYS A 45 21.60 42.16 13.18
N LEU A 46 20.98 41.90 14.36
CA LEU A 46 21.07 40.69 15.18
C LEU A 46 19.78 40.00 15.62
N ILE A 47 18.71 40.19 14.87
CA ILE A 47 17.41 39.58 15.13
C ILE A 47 16.83 38.85 13.90
N GLY A 48 16.82 39.46 12.73
CA GLY A 48 16.38 38.86 11.46
C GLY A 48 16.98 37.55 10.86
N GLU A 49 18.05 36.87 11.29
CA GLU A 49 18.73 35.84 10.43
C GLU A 49 17.90 34.63 10.61
N ALA A 50 17.66 34.35 11.87
CA ALA A 50 16.54 33.62 12.32
C ALA A 50 15.34 34.57 12.23
N ARG A 51 15.03 34.96 11.00
CA ARG A 51 13.70 35.19 10.48
C ARG A 51 13.54 34.49 9.12
N ALA A 52 14.55 34.41 8.23
CA ALA A 52 14.63 33.36 7.16
C ALA A 52 15.49 32.14 7.54
N MET A 53 15.91 32.10 8.79
CA MET A 53 16.40 30.97 9.55
C MET A 53 15.50 30.68 10.77
N ALA A 54 14.36 31.40 10.85
CA ALA A 54 13.16 30.63 10.59
C ALA A 54 13.32 30.23 9.13
N THR A 55 12.80 30.98 8.20
CA THR A 55 12.38 30.53 6.89
C THR A 55 13.37 29.82 5.86
N ASP A 56 14.26 28.79 6.17
CA ASP A 56 14.64 27.60 5.27
C ASP A 56 14.63 25.95 5.53
N GLN A 57 14.24 25.21 6.66
CA GLN A 57 14.19 23.78 7.33
C GLN A 57 12.80 23.20 7.81
N LYS A 58 12.03 22.41 7.08
CA LYS A 58 10.62 22.04 7.41
C LYS A 58 10.48 20.95 8.50
N SER A 59 11.31 21.00 9.54
CA SER A 59 12.00 19.77 9.92
C SER A 59 12.33 19.64 11.41
N LYS A 60 13.01 20.60 12.01
CA LYS A 60 13.54 20.57 13.39
C LYS A 60 12.51 20.13 14.43
N HIS A 61 12.95 19.54 15.53
CA HIS A 61 12.10 18.85 16.52
C HIS A 61 11.46 19.76 17.61
N PRO A 62 10.21 19.51 18.06
CA PRO A 62 9.39 20.16 19.11
C PRO A 62 9.91 20.83 20.39
N ASP A 63 11.19 21.19 20.52
CA ASP A 63 11.70 21.97 21.67
C ASP A 63 12.72 23.05 21.30
N ALA A 64 13.08 23.14 20.02
CA ALA A 64 13.84 24.28 19.50
C ALA A 64 12.91 25.48 19.11
N TYR A 65 11.68 25.33 18.52
CA TYR A 65 10.49 26.16 18.92
C TYR A 65 10.29 25.90 20.42
N LYS A 66 9.88 26.88 21.22
CA LYS A 66 10.09 26.90 22.70
C LYS A 66 11.52 27.24 23.18
N ALA A 67 12.59 27.18 22.35
CA ALA A 67 13.94 27.63 22.76
C ALA A 67 14.49 29.02 22.30
N LEU A 68 14.08 29.71 21.20
CA LEU A 68 14.61 31.07 20.85
C LEU A 68 13.79 32.02 19.87
N HIS A 69 12.82 32.92 20.17
CA HIS A 69 11.45 33.04 19.51
C HIS A 69 10.35 33.57 20.47
N LYS A 70 10.87 34.36 21.39
CA LYS A 70 10.44 35.07 22.61
C LYS A 70 11.77 35.62 23.14
N ALA A 71 12.90 35.04 22.69
CA ALA A 71 14.21 35.66 22.66
C ALA A 71 14.31 36.94 21.79
N ILE A 72 13.44 37.23 20.80
CA ILE A 72 13.22 38.65 20.41
C ILE A 72 12.41 39.40 21.44
N GLY A 73 11.44 38.75 22.08
CA GLY A 73 10.89 39.31 23.31
C GLY A 73 12.00 39.68 24.31
N GLU A 74 13.15 39.01 24.27
CA GLU A 74 14.37 39.37 25.01
C GLU A 74 15.29 40.36 24.25
N ALA A 75 15.43 40.30 22.92
CA ALA A 75 16.37 41.07 22.09
C ALA A 75 15.76 42.20 21.23
N ASP A 76 14.64 42.02 20.52
CA ASP A 76 13.77 43.15 20.10
C ASP A 76 13.40 43.95 21.36
N GLY A 77 13.13 43.25 22.47
CA GLY A 77 12.90 43.82 23.79
C GLY A 77 14.06 44.70 24.26
N VAL A 78 15.30 44.20 24.20
CA VAL A 78 16.49 45.01 24.53
C VAL A 78 16.73 46.15 23.54
N LEU A 79 16.48 45.98 22.25
CA LEU A 79 16.56 47.08 21.27
C LEU A 79 15.57 48.22 21.56
N ILE A 80 14.37 47.89 22.03
CA ILE A 80 13.34 48.88 22.37
C ILE A 80 13.77 49.74 23.56
N ILE A 81 14.50 49.15 24.53
CA ILE A 81 14.87 49.83 25.79
C ILE A 81 16.32 50.31 25.88
N TYR A 82 17.19 49.97 24.92
CA TYR A 82 18.59 50.40 24.93
C TYR A 82 18.76 51.85 24.43
N GLU A 83 19.26 52.69 25.33
CA GLU A 83 19.65 54.08 25.09
C GLU A 83 21.16 54.21 24.83
N ASN A 84 22.02 53.74 25.75
CA ASN A 84 23.49 53.76 25.62
C ASN A 84 24.21 52.90 26.68
N GLU A 85 25.48 52.54 26.46
CA GLU A 85 26.33 51.74 27.39
C GLU A 85 26.65 52.42 28.76
N THR A 86 26.28 53.67 29.01
CA THR A 86 26.42 54.29 30.35
C THR A 86 25.18 54.04 31.21
N GLU A 87 23.98 54.10 30.62
CA GLU A 87 22.71 53.82 31.31
C GLU A 87 22.32 52.33 31.24
N ASN A 88 22.77 51.61 30.21
CA ASN A 88 22.45 50.20 29.96
C ASN A 88 23.70 49.34 29.70
N PRO A 89 24.72 49.35 30.59
CA PRO A 89 26.00 48.70 30.38
C PRO A 89 25.87 47.19 30.14
N ASN A 90 26.51 46.70 29.08
CA ASN A 90 26.53 45.32 28.62
C ASN A 90 25.16 44.73 28.26
N VAL A 91 24.08 45.51 28.20
CA VAL A 91 22.73 44.97 27.93
C VAL A 91 22.63 44.52 26.47
N LEU A 92 23.21 45.26 25.53
CA LEU A 92 23.39 44.78 24.15
C LEU A 92 24.25 43.53 24.10
N SER A 93 25.39 43.50 24.81
CA SER A 93 26.30 42.34 24.88
C SER A 93 25.69 41.09 25.56
N THR A 94 24.66 41.29 26.39
CA THR A 94 23.94 40.19 27.07
C THR A 94 22.76 39.70 26.26
N ALA A 95 22.00 40.60 25.62
CA ALA A 95 21.03 40.23 24.60
C ALA A 95 21.72 39.44 23.51
N HIS A 96 22.82 40.00 22.97
CA HIS A 96 23.80 39.34 22.09
C HIS A 96 24.08 37.91 22.57
N LYS A 97 24.89 37.74 23.62
CA LYS A 97 25.33 36.41 24.08
C LYS A 97 24.21 35.41 24.39
N ASN A 98 23.10 35.84 25.02
CA ASN A 98 21.99 34.93 25.36
C ASN A 98 21.29 34.43 24.11
N LEU A 99 21.21 35.30 23.11
CA LEU A 99 20.77 34.98 21.79
C LEU A 99 21.91 34.09 21.16
N THR A 100 23.19 34.46 21.15
CA THR A 100 24.31 33.64 20.60
C THR A 100 24.38 32.20 21.12
N SER A 101 23.93 31.97 22.34
CA SER A 101 23.89 30.63 22.95
C SER A 101 22.88 29.70 22.27
N ALA A 102 21.64 30.16 22.01
CA ALA A 102 20.58 29.26 21.54
C ALA A 102 20.70 28.86 20.05
N MET A 103 21.75 29.39 19.43
CA MET A 103 22.09 29.41 18.02
C MET A 103 22.59 28.05 17.54
N GLY A 104 23.72 27.68 18.14
CA GLY A 104 24.22 26.33 18.20
C GLY A 104 23.12 25.41 18.70
N ILE A 105 22.51 25.67 19.87
CA ILE A 105 21.48 24.79 20.46
C ILE A 105 20.44 24.34 19.43
N PHE A 106 19.93 25.23 18.57
CA PHE A 106 19.00 24.84 17.51
C PHE A 106 19.65 24.10 16.34
N SER A 107 20.75 24.60 15.80
CA SER A 107 21.36 24.01 14.61
C SER A 107 22.02 22.66 14.89
N GLU A 108 22.48 22.50 16.12
CA GLU A 108 22.89 21.25 16.76
C GLU A 108 21.67 20.39 17.16
N PHE A 109 20.48 20.99 17.39
CA PHE A 109 19.24 20.23 17.61
C PHE A 109 18.91 19.36 16.38
N PRO A 110 18.48 18.11 16.54
CA PRO A 110 18.13 17.28 15.38
C PRO A 110 16.87 17.77 14.63
N ASP A 111 16.86 17.47 13.34
CA ASP A 111 15.64 17.42 12.54
C ASP A 111 14.70 16.33 13.08
N GLN A 112 13.42 16.65 13.30
CA GLN A 112 12.40 15.63 13.43
C GLN A 112 12.17 15.00 12.05
N LEU A 113 12.00 13.69 12.05
CA LEU A 113 11.77 12.90 10.84
C LEU A 113 10.27 12.74 10.56
N ALA A 114 9.91 12.49 9.31
CA ALA A 114 8.58 12.12 8.89
C ALA A 114 8.20 10.72 9.40
N ASN A 115 6.90 10.45 9.47
CA ASN A 115 6.42 9.11 9.74
C ASN A 115 6.66 8.20 8.52
N ILE A 116 7.65 7.32 8.68
CA ILE A 116 8.10 6.34 7.68
C ILE A 116 7.62 4.92 7.97
N GLU A 117 6.81 4.66 9.01
CA GLU A 117 6.45 3.28 9.40
C GLU A 117 5.69 2.53 8.30
N MET A 118 4.76 3.20 7.62
CA MET A 118 4.02 2.61 6.50
C MET A 118 4.91 2.37 5.26
N LEU A 119 5.90 3.23 5.03
CA LEU A 119 6.90 3.03 3.96
C LEU A 119 7.84 1.87 4.31
N ARG A 120 8.28 1.75 5.56
CA ARG A 120 9.00 0.57 6.08
C ARG A 120 8.18 -0.71 5.87
N LYS A 121 6.91 -0.73 6.27
CA LYS A 121 6.05 -1.90 6.07
C LYS A 121 5.96 -2.26 4.60
N ARG A 122 5.76 -1.30 3.69
CA ARG A 122 5.68 -1.59 2.24
C ARG A 122 7.02 -2.00 1.64
N ILE A 123 8.15 -1.53 2.16
CA ILE A 123 9.48 -2.04 1.81
C ILE A 123 9.64 -3.49 2.29
N THR A 124 9.20 -3.83 3.51
CA THR A 124 9.19 -5.22 4.00
C THR A 124 8.25 -6.10 3.17
N ASP A 125 7.03 -5.64 2.87
CA ASP A 125 6.06 -6.34 2.02
C ASP A 125 6.67 -6.59 0.62
N ALA A 126 7.30 -5.56 0.01
CA ALA A 126 7.89 -5.63 -1.33
C ALA A 126 9.19 -6.45 -1.40
N ASN A 127 10.07 -6.37 -0.39
CA ASN A 127 11.22 -7.25 -0.25
C ASN A 127 10.77 -8.70 -0.11
N THR A 128 9.77 -8.99 0.73
CA THR A 128 9.19 -10.34 0.87
C THR A 128 8.65 -10.87 -0.46
N VAL A 129 8.10 -9.99 -1.31
CA VAL A 129 7.66 -10.35 -2.67
C VAL A 129 8.83 -10.57 -3.63
N LEU A 130 9.85 -9.73 -3.59
CA LEU A 130 11.07 -9.84 -4.41
C LEU A 130 11.87 -11.12 -4.08
N GLU A 131 12.00 -11.44 -2.79
CA GLU A 131 12.80 -12.53 -2.23
C GLU A 131 12.05 -13.87 -2.18
N ALA A 132 10.74 -13.90 -2.47
CA ALA A 132 9.95 -15.12 -2.44
C ALA A 132 10.54 -16.17 -3.41
N PRO A 133 10.67 -17.46 -3.03
CA PRO A 133 11.24 -18.49 -3.92
C PRO A 133 10.48 -18.75 -5.23
N VAL A 134 9.23 -18.30 -5.34
CA VAL A 134 8.45 -18.28 -6.60
C VAL A 134 8.82 -17.11 -7.52
N ASN A 135 9.59 -16.16 -7.01
CA ASN A 135 9.99 -14.89 -7.62
C ASN A 135 11.52 -14.75 -7.75
N GLN A 136 12.29 -15.81 -7.55
CA GLN A 136 13.67 -15.90 -8.06
C GLN A 136 13.70 -16.05 -9.61
N TRP A 137 12.66 -15.56 -10.34
CA TRP A 137 12.33 -16.05 -11.68
C TRP A 137 11.81 -15.11 -12.81
N LYS A 138 11.20 -13.91 -12.72
CA LYS A 138 11.58 -12.49 -12.43
C LYS A 138 12.84 -11.86 -13.08
N ASP A 139 12.68 -11.12 -14.19
CA ASP A 139 13.79 -10.57 -15.03
C ASP A 139 14.80 -9.77 -14.23
N GLN A 140 16.10 -9.74 -14.58
CA GLN A 140 16.96 -8.79 -13.88
C GLN A 140 16.54 -7.34 -14.15
N ALA A 141 15.93 -6.98 -15.29
CA ALA A 141 15.33 -5.66 -15.45
C ALA A 141 14.05 -5.47 -14.62
N ASP A 142 13.32 -6.51 -14.24
CA ASP A 142 12.08 -6.43 -13.44
C ASP A 142 12.35 -6.53 -11.93
N LYS A 143 13.27 -7.41 -11.50
CA LYS A 143 13.96 -7.34 -10.21
C LYS A 143 14.58 -5.96 -10.06
N THR A 144 15.34 -5.44 -11.03
CA THR A 144 15.85 -4.07 -10.98
C THR A 144 14.74 -3.02 -10.94
N ARG A 145 13.61 -3.15 -11.66
CA ARG A 145 12.48 -2.19 -11.52
C ARG A 145 11.88 -2.20 -10.11
N LEU A 146 11.69 -3.37 -9.50
CA LEU A 146 11.17 -3.46 -8.13
C LEU A 146 12.23 -3.05 -7.10
N GLN A 147 13.48 -3.49 -7.23
CA GLN A 147 14.63 -3.05 -6.43
C GLN A 147 14.88 -1.56 -6.56
N GLU A 148 14.66 -0.94 -7.73
CA GLU A 148 14.70 0.51 -7.92
C GLU A 148 13.55 1.20 -7.18
N ALA A 149 12.33 0.65 -7.21
CA ALA A 149 11.20 1.21 -6.47
C ALA A 149 11.41 1.08 -4.96
N ILE A 150 11.89 -0.08 -4.50
CA ILE A 150 12.32 -0.34 -3.13
C ILE A 150 13.47 0.58 -2.74
N ALA A 151 14.48 0.78 -3.59
CA ALA A 151 15.62 1.66 -3.31
C ALA A 151 15.27 3.14 -3.41
N LYS A 152 14.27 3.54 -4.20
CA LYS A 152 13.69 4.90 -4.18
C LYS A 152 12.93 5.11 -2.87
N ALA A 153 12.06 4.19 -2.49
CA ALA A 153 11.38 4.19 -1.19
C ALA A 153 12.35 4.18 0.00
N GLN A 154 13.40 3.36 -0.05
CA GLN A 154 14.42 3.26 0.99
C GLN A 154 15.34 4.48 1.00
N LYS A 155 15.71 5.06 -0.15
CA LYS A 155 16.38 6.38 -0.20
C LYS A 155 15.53 7.49 0.40
N ILE A 156 14.21 7.45 0.20
CA ILE A 156 13.30 8.38 0.84
C ILE A 156 13.33 8.20 2.37
N ILE A 157 13.51 6.99 2.90
CA ILE A 157 13.75 6.73 4.34
C ILE A 157 15.16 7.15 4.80
N ASP A 158 16.19 6.83 4.04
CA ASP A 158 17.60 6.96 4.42
C ASP A 158 18.13 8.39 4.28
N GLY A 159 17.50 9.19 3.43
CA GLY A 159 17.58 10.65 3.46
C GLY A 159 17.10 11.26 4.77
N LYS A 160 16.56 10.44 5.70
CA LYS A 160 15.99 10.83 6.99
C LYS A 160 14.93 11.92 6.74
N PRO A 161 13.87 11.54 5.98
CA PRO A 161 12.96 12.47 5.34
C PRO A 161 12.39 13.34 6.44
N LYS A 162 12.60 14.64 6.34
CA LYS A 162 12.36 15.53 7.47
C LYS A 162 10.85 15.71 7.70
N SER A 163 10.42 16.26 8.84
CA SER A 163 9.08 16.00 9.41
C SER A 163 7.81 16.31 8.59
N ALA A 164 7.86 16.93 7.41
CA ALA A 164 6.76 16.83 6.45
C ALA A 164 7.18 16.48 4.98
N GLU A 165 8.43 16.05 4.78
CA GLU A 165 8.93 15.29 3.61
C GLU A 165 8.18 13.96 3.51
N GLN A 166 7.38 13.65 4.53
CA GLN A 166 6.08 13.00 4.49
C GLN A 166 5.36 13.01 3.12
N ASN A 167 5.26 14.12 2.36
CA ASN A 167 4.63 14.04 1.03
C ASN A 167 5.47 13.24 0.01
N VAL A 168 6.81 13.31 0.11
CA VAL A 168 7.74 12.42 -0.61
C VAL A 168 7.64 10.98 -0.08
N VAL A 169 7.53 10.78 1.23
CA VAL A 169 7.29 9.45 1.87
C VAL A 169 6.00 8.82 1.36
N ASN A 170 4.89 9.56 1.36
CA ASN A 170 3.57 9.10 0.94
C ASN A 170 3.52 8.79 -0.57
N THR A 171 4.28 9.55 -1.37
CA THR A 171 4.51 9.26 -2.80
C THR A 171 5.31 7.97 -2.95
N GLY A 172 6.42 7.81 -2.22
CA GLY A 172 7.23 6.59 -2.18
C GLY A 172 6.46 5.34 -1.79
N VAL A 173 5.48 5.45 -0.88
CA VAL A 173 4.56 4.34 -0.54
C VAL A 173 3.73 3.94 -1.78
N SER A 174 3.14 4.93 -2.45
CA SER A 174 2.25 4.73 -3.59
C SER A 174 3.00 4.14 -4.81
N ASP A 175 4.16 4.69 -5.13
CA ASP A 175 5.05 4.21 -6.20
C ASP A 175 5.51 2.77 -5.94
N LEU A 176 5.87 2.45 -4.69
CA LEU A 176 6.30 1.11 -4.32
C LEU A 176 5.16 0.09 -4.40
N GLN A 177 3.94 0.44 -3.96
CA GLN A 177 2.77 -0.42 -4.13
C GLN A 177 2.50 -0.71 -5.62
N PHE A 178 2.57 0.31 -6.48
CA PHE A 178 2.36 0.16 -7.92
C PHE A 178 3.47 -0.67 -8.61
N ALA A 179 4.73 -0.47 -8.21
CA ALA A 179 5.85 -1.29 -8.67
C ALA A 179 5.74 -2.76 -8.21
N THR A 180 5.30 -3.00 -6.97
CA THR A 180 5.10 -4.35 -6.43
C THR A 180 3.99 -5.08 -7.20
N LEU A 181 2.88 -4.39 -7.50
CA LEU A 181 1.81 -4.94 -8.33
C LEU A 181 2.31 -5.32 -9.73
N LYS A 182 3.11 -4.46 -10.39
CA LYS A 182 3.71 -4.77 -11.71
C LYS A 182 4.73 -5.91 -11.67
N PHE A 183 5.50 -6.04 -10.59
CA PHE A 183 6.53 -7.08 -10.48
C PHE A 183 5.95 -8.50 -10.44
N PHE A 184 4.73 -8.66 -9.91
CA PHE A 184 4.03 -9.95 -9.97
C PHE A 184 3.88 -10.49 -11.41
N ASP A 185 4.07 -9.67 -12.45
CA ASP A 185 3.84 -10.00 -13.87
C ASP A 185 5.12 -10.35 -14.76
N ALA A 186 6.36 -10.59 -14.24
CA ALA A 186 7.67 -10.69 -15.00
C ALA A 186 8.62 -11.99 -14.92
N THR A 187 9.79 -12.10 -15.65
CA THR A 187 10.71 -13.34 -15.90
C THR A 187 12.29 -13.19 -16.19
N ASP A 188 13.26 -14.00 -15.61
CA ASP A 188 14.75 -13.82 -15.17
C ASP A 188 16.08 -13.60 -16.03
N ALA A 189 17.23 -13.21 -15.37
CA ALA A 189 18.65 -13.02 -15.89
C ALA A 189 19.90 -13.11 -14.88
N TYR A 190 21.10 -12.50 -15.17
CA TYR A 190 22.50 -12.79 -14.62
C TYR A 190 23.40 -11.57 -14.11
N ALA A 191 24.67 -11.80 -13.66
CA ALA A 191 25.64 -10.82 -13.03
C ALA A 191 26.92 -10.38 -13.84
N ASN A 192 27.80 -9.53 -13.25
CA ASN A 192 28.90 -8.76 -13.89
C ASN A 192 30.26 -8.78 -13.10
N THR A 193 31.42 -8.67 -13.79
CA THR A 193 32.78 -8.68 -13.18
C THR A 193 33.79 -7.61 -13.66
N ASP A 194 33.43 -6.64 -14.51
CA ASP A 194 34.40 -5.78 -15.22
C ASP A 194 35.33 -4.91 -14.34
N ALA A 195 34.81 -4.31 -13.26
CA ALA A 195 35.57 -3.33 -12.46
C ALA A 195 36.76 -3.94 -11.70
N LEU A 196 36.59 -5.19 -11.26
CA LEU A 196 37.60 -5.96 -10.53
C LEU A 196 38.85 -6.19 -11.39
N VAL A 197 38.65 -6.51 -12.66
CA VAL A 197 39.71 -6.71 -13.68
C VAL A 197 40.54 -5.44 -13.88
N ALA A 198 39.91 -4.26 -13.86
CA ALA A 198 40.58 -2.99 -14.12
C ALA A 198 41.50 -2.54 -12.98
N GLU A 199 41.19 -2.89 -11.73
CA GLU A 199 41.99 -2.44 -10.57
C GLU A 199 43.18 -3.37 -10.26
N ILE A 200 43.02 -4.67 -10.56
CA ILE A 200 44.13 -5.66 -10.58
C ILE A 200 45.32 -5.10 -11.38
N ALA A 201 45.05 -4.49 -12.55
CA ALA A 201 46.08 -3.87 -13.38
C ALA A 201 46.76 -2.64 -12.73
N LYS A 202 46.07 -1.82 -11.93
CA LYS A 202 46.66 -0.60 -11.34
C LYS A 202 47.48 -0.87 -10.09
N ALA A 203 47.09 -1.84 -9.27
CA ALA A 203 47.90 -2.28 -8.14
C ALA A 203 49.25 -2.86 -8.59
N ILE A 204 49.25 -3.62 -9.69
CA ILE A 204 50.47 -4.10 -10.35
C ILE A 204 51.35 -2.94 -10.86
N GLU A 205 50.75 -1.82 -11.27
CA GLU A 205 51.48 -0.63 -11.74
C GLU A 205 52.07 0.21 -10.60
N ALA A 206 51.31 0.45 -9.53
CA ALA A 206 51.73 1.27 -8.39
C ALA A 206 52.98 0.69 -7.68
N LEU A 207 53.09 -0.64 -7.63
CA LEU A 207 54.23 -1.38 -7.08
C LEU A 207 55.58 -1.14 -7.79
N LYS A 208 55.61 -0.35 -8.88
CA LYS A 208 56.84 0.08 -9.55
C LYS A 208 57.50 1.32 -8.93
N THR A 209 56.78 2.04 -8.05
CA THR A 209 57.34 3.15 -7.28
C THR A 209 57.71 2.67 -5.86
N PRO A 210 58.78 3.17 -5.22
CA PRO A 210 59.09 2.83 -3.83
C PRO A 210 58.38 3.75 -2.83
N GLN A 211 57.89 3.15 -1.74
CA GLN A 211 57.62 3.79 -0.45
C GLN A 211 58.22 2.86 0.65
N ALA A 212 57.72 2.88 1.89
CA ALA A 212 58.09 1.89 2.91
C ALA A 212 57.70 0.46 2.49
N ASP A 213 58.56 -0.53 2.77
CA ASP A 213 58.41 -1.92 2.32
C ASP A 213 57.10 -2.56 2.82
N GLU A 214 56.66 -2.23 4.04
CA GLU A 214 55.43 -2.72 4.63
C GLU A 214 54.17 -2.34 3.83
N ALA A 215 54.21 -1.21 3.11
CA ALA A 215 53.12 -0.79 2.21
C ALA A 215 53.11 -1.59 0.89
N MET A 216 54.25 -2.12 0.44
CA MET A 216 54.36 -2.82 -0.84
C MET A 216 53.88 -4.28 -0.76
N ASP A 217 54.27 -5.02 0.27
CA ASP A 217 53.83 -6.43 0.42
C ASP A 217 52.35 -6.54 0.84
N ALA A 218 51.81 -5.53 1.53
CA ALA A 218 50.37 -5.41 1.77
C ALA A 218 49.58 -5.36 0.46
N LEU A 219 50.00 -4.50 -0.50
CA LEU A 219 49.33 -4.31 -1.78
C LEU A 219 49.39 -5.58 -2.67
N ARG A 220 50.50 -6.33 -2.65
CA ARG A 220 50.65 -7.58 -3.43
C ARG A 220 49.64 -8.67 -3.04
N LYS A 221 49.35 -8.81 -1.74
CA LYS A 221 48.50 -9.89 -1.22
C LYS A 221 47.04 -9.76 -1.68
N GLU A 222 46.55 -8.53 -1.77
CA GLU A 222 45.16 -8.23 -2.14
C GLU A 222 44.89 -8.46 -3.63
N ILE A 223 45.90 -8.26 -4.51
CA ILE A 223 45.79 -8.53 -5.96
C ILE A 223 45.31 -9.95 -6.24
N LYS A 224 45.90 -10.96 -5.57
CA LYS A 224 45.59 -12.36 -5.85
C LYS A 224 44.18 -12.77 -5.42
N LEU A 225 43.68 -12.21 -4.30
CA LEU A 225 42.33 -12.49 -3.81
C LEU A 225 41.24 -11.92 -4.74
N ALA A 226 41.57 -10.90 -5.53
CA ALA A 226 40.69 -10.34 -6.55
C ALA A 226 40.56 -11.22 -7.81
N GLU A 227 41.56 -12.04 -8.15
CA GLU A 227 41.50 -12.90 -9.34
C GLU A 227 40.57 -14.10 -9.16
N ASP A 228 40.65 -14.80 -8.02
CA ASP A 228 39.86 -16.01 -7.75
C ASP A 228 38.34 -15.73 -7.75
N VAL A 229 37.92 -14.52 -7.37
CA VAL A 229 36.50 -14.08 -7.31
C VAL A 229 35.88 -13.91 -8.69
N ARG A 230 36.67 -13.51 -9.70
CA ARG A 230 36.20 -13.19 -11.06
C ARG A 230 35.64 -14.41 -11.80
N ASP A 231 36.27 -15.56 -11.65
CA ASP A 231 36.10 -16.68 -12.58
C ASP A 231 34.94 -17.63 -12.22
N ALA A 232 34.29 -17.42 -11.06
CA ALA A 232 33.23 -18.28 -10.52
C ALA A 232 31.83 -18.08 -11.13
N LYS A 233 31.58 -16.98 -11.88
CA LYS A 233 30.36 -16.73 -12.69
C LYS A 233 29.02 -16.89 -11.94
N TYR A 234 28.87 -16.15 -10.86
CA TYR A 234 27.65 -16.12 -10.03
C TYR A 234 26.42 -15.47 -10.72
N SER A 235 25.24 -15.58 -10.08
CA SER A 235 23.97 -14.98 -10.51
C SER A 235 23.82 -13.52 -10.03
N SER A 236 22.82 -12.78 -10.55
CA SER A 236 22.61 -11.36 -10.21
C SER A 236 22.36 -11.10 -8.71
N GLY A 237 21.92 -12.11 -7.96
CA GLY A 237 21.77 -12.03 -6.50
C GLY A 237 23.07 -12.08 -5.70
N GLU A 238 24.22 -12.28 -6.35
CA GLU A 238 25.52 -12.60 -5.72
C GLU A 238 26.63 -11.59 -6.09
N GLN A 239 26.28 -10.47 -6.74
CA GLN A 239 27.20 -9.43 -7.24
C GLN A 239 28.14 -8.85 -6.16
N ASN A 240 27.68 -8.77 -4.91
CA ASN A 240 28.40 -8.14 -3.80
C ASN A 240 29.75 -8.80 -3.46
N ILE A 241 29.95 -10.07 -3.84
CA ILE A 241 31.23 -10.78 -3.67
C ILE A 241 32.32 -10.16 -4.55
N VAL A 242 31.95 -9.66 -5.73
CA VAL A 242 32.85 -9.08 -6.75
C VAL A 242 33.29 -7.67 -6.36
N ASP A 243 32.35 -6.83 -5.96
CA ASP A 243 32.59 -5.40 -5.72
C ASP A 243 33.52 -5.20 -4.51
N ALA A 244 33.34 -5.99 -3.45
CA ALA A 244 34.13 -5.92 -2.21
C ALA A 244 35.62 -6.26 -2.41
N ALA A 245 35.94 -7.09 -3.41
CA ALA A 245 37.32 -7.39 -3.79
C ALA A 245 37.98 -6.24 -4.59
N THR A 246 37.20 -5.32 -5.15
CA THR A 246 37.70 -4.19 -5.96
C THR A 246 38.18 -3.02 -5.09
N GLU A 247 37.43 -2.61 -4.06
CA GLU A 247 37.76 -1.41 -3.27
C GLU A 247 38.92 -1.61 -2.29
N ARG A 248 39.08 -2.83 -1.72
CA ARG A 248 40.24 -3.19 -0.88
C ARG A 248 41.57 -2.92 -1.60
N LEU A 249 41.56 -3.07 -2.92
CA LEU A 249 42.73 -2.91 -3.78
C LEU A 249 43.05 -1.43 -4.10
N LYS A 250 42.09 -0.51 -3.94
CA LYS A 250 42.28 0.94 -4.20
C LYS A 250 42.85 1.70 -3.03
N GLN A 251 42.35 1.47 -1.81
CA GLN A 251 42.78 2.25 -0.64
C GLN A 251 44.28 2.08 -0.36
N ALA A 252 44.78 0.86 -0.56
CA ALA A 252 46.21 0.51 -0.51
C ALA A 252 47.10 1.23 -1.55
N ILE A 253 46.52 2.02 -2.47
CA ILE A 253 47.22 2.83 -3.47
C ILE A 253 47.18 4.35 -3.11
N GLU A 254 46.35 4.80 -2.16
CA GLU A 254 46.17 6.24 -1.84
C GLU A 254 46.69 6.65 -0.45
N ASP A 255 46.62 5.80 0.58
CA ASP A 255 47.32 6.03 1.86
C ASP A 255 48.85 6.14 1.66
N TYR A 256 49.31 5.58 0.55
CA TYR A 256 50.64 5.68 -0.06
C TYR A 256 51.04 7.12 -0.51
N LYS A 257 50.24 8.20 -0.26
CA LYS A 257 50.43 9.53 -0.91
C LYS A 257 50.37 10.90 -0.12
N ASN A 258 49.67 11.16 1.01
CA ASN A 258 49.20 12.54 1.41
C ASN A 258 49.50 13.10 2.85
N ALA A 259 49.69 14.45 3.07
CA ALA A 259 49.70 15.16 4.42
C ALA A 259 49.71 16.77 4.51
N GLY A 260 48.75 17.50 5.20
CA GLY A 260 48.83 18.96 5.68
C GLY A 260 47.53 19.88 5.87
N GLN A 261 47.56 21.11 6.53
CA GLN A 261 46.70 22.40 6.44
C GLN A 261 46.49 23.36 7.74
N PRO A 262 46.02 24.68 7.70
CA PRO A 262 45.98 25.72 8.82
C PRO A 262 44.67 26.65 9.09
N PRO A 263 44.65 27.69 10.01
CA PRO A 263 43.44 28.48 10.53
C PRO A 263 43.43 30.09 10.62
N ILE A 264 42.44 30.79 11.29
CA ILE A 264 42.18 32.31 11.35
C ILE A 264 41.41 32.89 12.63
N PRO A 265 41.30 34.25 12.94
CA PRO A 265 40.65 34.87 14.16
C PRO A 265 39.15 35.37 14.14
N PRO A 266 38.52 35.79 15.29
CA PRO A 266 37.06 35.67 15.49
C PRO A 266 36.20 36.84 16.09
N ASP A 267 36.72 38.03 16.43
CA ASP A 267 36.01 39.09 17.22
C ASP A 267 35.23 40.14 16.40
N ASP A 268 35.08 39.95 15.09
CA ASP A 268 34.60 41.01 14.20
C ASP A 268 33.17 41.48 14.51
N VAL A 269 32.94 42.79 14.44
CA VAL A 269 31.63 43.40 14.76
C VAL A 269 30.54 42.85 13.86
N ASP A 270 30.74 42.63 12.55
CA ASP A 270 29.71 42.09 11.65
C ASP A 270 29.55 40.58 11.79
N LEU A 271 30.62 39.82 12.00
CA LEU A 271 30.50 38.42 12.40
C LEU A 271 29.73 38.30 13.72
N THR A 272 29.87 39.31 14.57
CA THR A 272 29.14 39.48 15.82
C THR A 272 27.72 39.99 15.55
N LYS A 273 27.51 40.82 14.51
CA LYS A 273 26.22 41.11 13.83
C LYS A 273 25.69 39.91 13.02
N LEU A 274 26.30 38.74 13.10
CA LEU A 274 25.82 37.48 12.53
C LEU A 274 25.91 36.37 13.61
N LYS A 275 26.06 36.76 14.89
CA LYS A 275 26.12 35.88 16.07
C LYS A 275 24.90 35.87 16.96
N ASP A 276 23.78 36.46 16.53
CA ASP A 276 22.44 36.10 17.02
C ASP A 276 21.26 36.62 16.20
N LEU A 277 21.50 37.18 14.99
CA LEU A 277 20.46 37.34 13.98
C LEU A 277 19.96 35.88 13.82
N ILE A 278 20.85 34.87 13.74
CA ILE A 278 20.68 33.38 13.82
C ILE A 278 19.93 32.89 15.10
N VAL A 279 19.54 33.75 16.05
CA VAL A 279 18.71 33.42 17.24
C VAL A 279 17.47 34.29 17.44
N THR A 280 17.21 35.17 16.48
CA THR A 280 15.84 35.43 16.03
C THR A 280 14.84 34.28 16.23
N ALA A 281 14.73 33.38 15.27
CA ALA A 281 13.48 32.74 14.97
C ALA A 281 13.17 31.56 15.81
N LYS A 282 14.17 30.89 16.34
CA LYS A 282 14.05 29.46 16.49
C LYS A 282 13.06 29.00 17.62
N ARG A 283 12.57 29.81 18.62
CA ARG A 283 11.32 29.59 19.48
C ARG A 283 10.04 29.68 18.56
N ILE A 284 10.17 29.97 17.25
CA ILE A 284 9.27 29.68 16.10
C ILE A 284 9.99 29.04 14.87
N ALA A 285 11.09 28.28 15.09
CA ALA A 285 11.54 27.20 14.16
C ALA A 285 11.58 25.70 14.66
N SER A 286 11.05 25.22 15.82
CA SER A 286 10.61 23.78 15.93
C SER A 286 9.58 23.14 16.96
N ASP A 287 9.10 23.69 18.10
CA ASP A 287 7.98 23.30 19.07
C ASP A 287 6.75 22.53 18.53
N VAL A 288 5.60 22.46 19.20
CA VAL A 288 4.48 21.62 18.79
C VAL A 288 3.51 22.30 17.82
N ASN A 289 3.19 23.59 18.00
CA ASN A 289 2.05 24.20 17.27
C ASN A 289 2.36 24.45 15.78
N ASN A 290 3.53 25.02 15.48
CA ASN A 290 3.91 25.31 14.10
C ASN A 290 4.44 24.06 13.35
N GLN A 291 4.47 22.85 13.95
CA GLN A 291 4.92 21.60 13.26
C GLN A 291 3.93 21.20 12.19
N LEU A 292 2.68 21.52 12.47
CA LEU A 292 1.55 21.11 11.67
C LEU A 292 1.49 21.92 10.37
N LYS A 293 2.38 22.89 10.13
CA LYS A 293 2.50 23.64 8.86
C LYS A 293 3.27 22.78 7.79
N PRO A 294 3.03 22.97 6.47
CA PRO A 294 3.46 22.01 5.43
C PRO A 294 4.97 21.81 5.21
N LEU A 295 5.39 20.67 4.59
CA LEU A 295 6.74 20.59 3.96
C LEU A 295 6.89 21.36 2.64
N GLU A 296 6.05 22.36 2.35
CA GLU A 296 6.48 23.51 1.55
C GLU A 296 6.45 24.88 2.25
N GLU A 297 6.09 24.95 3.55
CA GLU A 297 6.11 26.22 4.32
C GLU A 297 6.89 26.24 5.66
N ARG A 298 7.46 25.13 6.11
CA ARG A 298 8.42 25.06 7.25
C ARG A 298 9.94 25.00 6.91
N ASN A 299 10.38 24.85 5.65
CA ASN A 299 11.74 24.64 5.00
C ASN A 299 12.06 25.80 4.04
N LYS A 300 11.76 27.06 4.32
CA LYS A 300 10.97 27.78 5.32
C LYS A 300 11.21 27.57 6.89
N PHE A 301 12.47 27.25 7.34
CA PHE A 301 13.16 26.83 8.66
C PHE A 301 14.84 26.75 8.85
N GLU A 302 15.87 26.82 7.86
CA GLU A 302 17.20 25.97 7.59
C GLU A 302 18.24 26.53 6.61
N GLN A 303 17.94 26.78 5.34
CA GLN A 303 19.01 26.84 4.32
C GLN A 303 19.75 28.16 4.51
N ALA A 304 18.97 29.23 4.62
CA ALA A 304 19.33 30.44 5.32
C ALA A 304 19.63 30.28 6.85
N ILE A 305 19.54 29.08 7.47
CA ILE A 305 20.26 28.71 8.73
C ILE A 305 21.71 28.43 8.42
N GLY A 306 21.95 27.29 7.77
CA GLY A 306 23.29 26.75 7.56
C GLY A 306 24.15 27.65 6.67
N HIS A 307 23.54 28.53 5.88
CA HIS A 307 24.24 29.51 5.05
C HIS A 307 24.93 30.58 5.92
N ALA A 308 24.19 31.28 6.77
CA ALA A 308 24.75 32.21 7.74
C ALA A 308 25.71 31.55 8.74
N GLU A 309 25.40 30.34 9.23
CA GLU A 309 26.29 29.63 10.16
C GLU A 309 27.57 29.11 9.49
N GLY A 310 27.48 28.68 8.23
CA GLY A 310 28.63 28.26 7.42
C GLY A 310 29.64 29.38 7.19
N ILE A 311 29.16 30.62 7.09
CA ILE A 311 30.00 31.84 7.05
C ILE A 311 30.82 31.99 8.34
N ILE A 312 30.33 31.53 9.51
CA ILE A 312 31.10 31.51 10.77
C ILE A 312 32.06 30.32 10.82
N ALA A 313 31.55 29.13 10.48
CA ALA A 313 32.21 27.86 10.77
C ALA A 313 33.48 27.60 9.93
N GLY A 314 33.54 28.13 8.70
CA GLY A 314 34.63 27.86 7.75
C GLY A 314 36.01 28.43 8.11
N LYS A 315 36.20 28.96 9.33
CA LYS A 315 37.36 29.77 9.76
C LYS A 315 37.72 30.77 8.64
N PRO A 316 36.77 31.63 8.25
CA PRO A 316 36.77 32.35 6.98
C PRO A 316 38.00 33.25 6.86
N VAL A 317 38.93 32.93 5.95
CA VAL A 317 40.16 33.70 5.77
C VAL A 317 39.85 35.18 5.43
N ILE A 318 40.79 36.07 5.76
CA ILE A 318 40.54 37.51 6.05
C ILE A 318 39.94 38.37 4.92
N THR A 319 39.65 37.78 3.77
CA THR A 319 39.16 38.39 2.53
C THR A 319 37.63 38.28 2.33
N GLN A 320 36.86 37.93 3.37
CA GLN A 320 35.47 37.44 3.21
C GLN A 320 34.36 38.28 3.89
N LYS A 321 34.66 39.48 4.41
CA LYS A 321 33.78 40.22 5.34
C LYS A 321 32.41 40.65 4.79
N ASP A 322 32.30 41.26 3.60
CA ASP A 322 31.03 41.88 3.14
C ASP A 322 29.85 40.89 3.03
N LYS A 323 30.15 39.60 2.83
CA LYS A 323 29.16 38.50 2.77
C LYS A 323 28.30 38.46 4.03
N ILE A 324 28.90 38.76 5.18
CA ILE A 324 28.27 38.82 6.49
C ILE A 324 27.16 39.89 6.52
N THR A 325 27.20 40.93 5.68
CA THR A 325 26.22 42.03 5.71
C THR A 325 24.96 41.80 4.87
N ALA A 326 25.06 41.07 3.76
CA ALA A 326 23.92 40.77 2.90
C ALA A 326 22.97 39.74 3.52
N GLU A 327 23.55 38.71 4.14
CA GLU A 327 22.85 37.60 4.81
C GLU A 327 21.77 38.09 5.77
N LEU A 328 22.11 39.17 6.47
CA LEU A 328 21.34 39.65 7.58
C LEU A 328 20.00 40.28 7.17
N LYS A 329 19.98 40.98 6.05
CA LYS A 329 18.73 41.58 5.54
C LYS A 329 17.85 40.55 4.83
N LEU A 330 18.44 39.63 4.06
CA LEU A 330 17.71 38.57 3.37
C LEU A 330 16.71 37.91 4.32
N LEU A 331 17.19 37.69 5.54
CA LEU A 331 16.51 36.85 6.48
C LEU A 331 15.44 37.59 7.31
N GLN A 332 15.62 38.85 7.74
CA GLN A 332 14.60 39.58 8.55
C GLN A 332 13.19 39.44 7.97
N THR A 333 13.11 39.57 6.66
CA THR A 333 11.93 39.42 5.78
C THR A 333 10.95 38.30 6.16
N ALA A 334 11.42 37.15 6.62
CA ALA A 334 10.69 35.92 6.33
C ALA A 334 9.98 35.23 7.50
N ILE A 335 10.26 35.58 8.77
CA ILE A 335 9.48 35.01 9.90
C ILE A 335 8.03 35.46 9.82
N ASP A 336 7.87 36.68 9.32
CA ASP A 336 6.61 37.38 9.13
C ASP A 336 5.75 36.61 8.11
N ASN A 337 6.38 36.06 7.06
CA ASN A 337 5.75 35.12 6.13
C ASN A 337 5.34 33.81 6.84
N PHE A 338 6.24 33.24 7.65
CA PHE A 338 6.01 31.94 8.30
C PHE A 338 4.87 31.96 9.33
N GLY A 339 4.69 33.08 10.04
CA GLY A 339 3.60 33.25 11.01
C GLY A 339 2.22 33.00 10.41
N LEU A 340 1.99 33.44 9.17
CA LEU A 340 0.69 33.44 8.48
C LEU A 340 0.24 32.07 7.94
N VAL A 341 1.14 31.09 7.88
CA VAL A 341 0.91 29.76 7.27
C VAL A 341 -0.09 28.94 8.09
N LYS A 342 -1.03 28.26 7.43
CA LYS A 342 -2.02 27.34 8.07
C LYS A 342 -1.46 25.92 8.24
N ASN A 343 -2.10 25.12 9.09
CA ASN A 343 -1.80 23.71 9.23
C ASN A 343 -2.10 22.93 7.93
N GLU A 344 -1.31 21.91 7.66
CA GLU A 344 -1.46 20.91 6.61
C GLU A 344 -2.64 19.98 6.94
N LYS A 345 -3.34 19.53 5.89
CA LYS A 345 -4.42 18.54 6.01
C LYS A 345 -3.86 17.13 5.87
N ALA A 346 -4.46 16.18 6.57
CA ALA A 346 -4.11 14.78 6.39
C ALA A 346 -4.42 14.32 4.96
N ASN A 347 -3.49 13.58 4.38
CA ASN A 347 -3.49 13.14 3.00
C ASN A 347 -4.19 11.78 2.89
N LYS A 348 -5.36 11.75 2.22
CA LYS A 348 -6.17 10.53 2.01
C LYS A 348 -6.00 9.86 0.64
N SER A 349 -5.06 10.32 -0.19
CA SER A 349 -4.86 9.80 -1.55
C SER A 349 -4.62 8.29 -1.58
N MET A 350 -3.85 7.75 -0.63
CA MET A 350 -3.55 6.32 -0.53
C MET A 350 -4.79 5.47 -0.19
N LEU A 351 -5.66 5.99 0.69
CA LEU A 351 -6.93 5.35 1.03
C LEU A 351 -7.86 5.32 -0.20
N GLN A 352 -8.00 6.45 -0.89
CA GLN A 352 -8.73 6.52 -2.17
C GLN A 352 -8.15 5.53 -3.21
N ASN A 353 -6.83 5.51 -3.41
CA ASN A 353 -6.17 4.62 -4.37
C ASN A 353 -6.42 3.13 -4.05
N ASN A 354 -6.38 2.74 -2.77
CA ASN A 354 -6.66 1.37 -2.36
C ASN A 354 -8.14 0.98 -2.57
N ILE A 355 -9.08 1.90 -2.33
CA ILE A 355 -10.52 1.73 -2.64
C ILE A 355 -10.70 1.58 -4.16
N ASP A 356 -10.15 2.50 -4.93
CA ASP A 356 -10.23 2.54 -6.40
C ASP A 356 -9.65 1.28 -7.05
N ALA A 357 -8.60 0.69 -6.47
CA ALA A 357 -8.05 -0.59 -6.90
C ALA A 357 -8.98 -1.75 -6.53
N ALA A 358 -9.45 -1.79 -5.28
CA ALA A 358 -10.32 -2.84 -4.74
C ALA A 358 -11.66 -2.97 -5.49
N GLU A 359 -12.26 -1.85 -5.91
CA GLU A 359 -13.52 -1.86 -6.68
C GLU A 359 -13.39 -2.42 -8.09
N LYS A 360 -12.17 -2.43 -8.67
CA LYS A 360 -11.91 -2.92 -10.03
C LYS A 360 -11.65 -4.43 -10.10
N ILE A 361 -11.60 -5.14 -8.97
CA ILE A 361 -11.29 -6.58 -8.92
C ILE A 361 -12.51 -7.43 -9.33
N ASP A 362 -12.30 -8.42 -10.19
CA ASP A 362 -13.36 -9.36 -10.60
C ASP A 362 -13.82 -10.27 -9.43
N LYS A 363 -15.03 -9.97 -8.94
CA LYS A 363 -15.69 -10.71 -7.85
C LYS A 363 -16.46 -11.94 -8.33
N THR A 364 -16.72 -12.10 -9.64
CA THR A 364 -17.68 -13.10 -10.17
C THR A 364 -17.29 -14.56 -9.90
N LYS A 365 -15.99 -14.84 -9.80
CA LYS A 365 -15.42 -16.18 -9.61
C LYS A 365 -15.31 -16.59 -8.13
N LYS A 366 -15.39 -15.64 -7.18
CA LYS A 366 -15.09 -15.81 -5.76
C LYS A 366 -16.32 -16.24 -4.94
N LYS A 367 -16.11 -16.89 -3.79
CA LYS A 367 -17.20 -17.33 -2.89
C LYS A 367 -18.00 -16.13 -2.36
N PRO A 368 -19.35 -16.19 -2.28
CA PRO A 368 -20.16 -15.04 -1.84
C PRO A 368 -19.80 -14.49 -0.45
N ALA A 369 -19.39 -15.36 0.48
CA ALA A 369 -18.93 -14.93 1.81
C ALA A 369 -17.64 -14.10 1.74
N ALA A 370 -16.68 -14.48 0.89
CA ALA A 370 -15.45 -13.72 0.69
C ALA A 370 -15.72 -12.37 0.00
N VAL A 371 -16.66 -12.34 -0.95
CA VAL A 371 -17.13 -11.10 -1.59
C VAL A 371 -17.78 -10.17 -0.57
N GLY A 372 -18.69 -10.67 0.28
CA GLY A 372 -19.34 -9.86 1.32
C GLY A 372 -18.38 -9.27 2.37
N ILE A 373 -17.35 -10.03 2.78
CA ILE A 373 -16.28 -9.53 3.65
C ILE A 373 -15.50 -8.41 2.95
N PHE A 374 -15.14 -8.60 1.68
CA PHE A 374 -14.38 -7.62 0.91
C PHE A 374 -15.17 -6.34 0.62
N ASP A 375 -16.45 -6.46 0.26
CA ASP A 375 -17.35 -5.31 0.08
C ASP A 375 -17.59 -4.54 1.40
N THR A 376 -17.61 -5.24 2.54
CA THR A 376 -17.66 -4.61 3.87
C THR A 376 -16.37 -3.82 4.16
N ALA A 377 -15.20 -4.32 3.77
CA ALA A 377 -13.94 -3.60 3.89
C ALA A 377 -13.91 -2.35 3.00
N ILE A 378 -14.39 -2.44 1.75
CA ILE A 378 -14.53 -1.29 0.83
C ILE A 378 -15.47 -0.24 1.42
N ALA A 379 -16.63 -0.64 1.95
CA ALA A 379 -17.58 0.28 2.58
C ALA A 379 -16.99 0.98 3.83
N THR A 380 -16.25 0.24 4.65
CA THR A 380 -15.56 0.78 5.84
C THR A 380 -14.47 1.79 5.43
N ALA A 381 -13.67 1.46 4.43
CA ALA A 381 -12.64 2.34 3.88
C ALA A 381 -13.26 3.63 3.29
N LYS A 382 -14.38 3.53 2.57
CA LYS A 382 -15.12 4.69 2.05
C LYS A 382 -15.63 5.60 3.15
N ALA A 383 -16.23 5.06 4.21
CA ALA A 383 -16.73 5.85 5.34
C ALA A 383 -15.60 6.65 6.04
N VAL A 384 -14.39 6.10 6.13
CA VAL A 384 -13.21 6.84 6.62
C VAL A 384 -12.73 7.87 5.59
N ASN A 385 -12.76 7.56 4.29
CA ASN A 385 -12.36 8.49 3.23
C ASN A 385 -13.30 9.70 3.09
N GLU A 386 -14.54 9.62 3.56
CA GLU A 386 -15.53 10.71 3.55
C GLU A 386 -15.30 11.76 4.65
N THR A 387 -14.57 11.46 5.71
CA THR A 387 -14.19 12.45 6.74
C THR A 387 -13.09 13.39 6.23
N ASN A 388 -12.88 14.50 6.95
CA ASN A 388 -11.80 15.45 6.71
C ASN A 388 -10.99 15.63 8.01
N HIS A 389 -9.68 15.35 7.93
CA HIS A 389 -8.76 15.33 9.07
C HIS A 389 -7.60 16.32 8.87
N ASP A 390 -7.09 16.90 9.96
CA ASP A 390 -5.83 17.66 10.00
C ASP A 390 -4.63 16.70 10.12
N ILE A 391 -3.41 17.16 9.82
CA ILE A 391 -2.22 16.29 9.68
C ILE A 391 -1.86 15.48 10.95
N ASP A 392 -2.26 15.94 12.14
CA ASP A 392 -2.13 15.21 13.41
C ASP A 392 -2.98 13.93 13.45
N GLN A 393 -4.03 13.84 12.63
CA GLN A 393 -4.93 12.71 12.49
C GLN A 393 -4.63 11.84 11.24
N GLN A 394 -3.49 12.04 10.56
CA GLN A 394 -3.04 11.25 9.40
C GLN A 394 -3.18 9.74 9.61
N LYS A 395 -2.87 9.25 10.82
CA LYS A 395 -2.95 7.83 11.18
C LYS A 395 -4.33 7.20 10.91
N VAL A 396 -5.42 7.98 10.94
CA VAL A 396 -6.77 7.49 10.65
C VAL A 396 -6.90 7.05 9.19
N TYR A 397 -6.34 7.80 8.24
CA TYR A 397 -6.30 7.39 6.83
C TYR A 397 -5.28 6.26 6.61
N ASP A 398 -4.13 6.28 7.29
CA ASP A 398 -3.10 5.25 7.16
C ASP A 398 -3.58 3.88 7.65
N ASP A 399 -4.24 3.83 8.81
CA ASP A 399 -4.81 2.59 9.38
C ASP A 399 -5.89 2.02 8.45
N ALA A 400 -6.79 2.87 7.93
CA ALA A 400 -7.82 2.47 6.98
C ALA A 400 -7.23 2.02 5.62
N ALA A 401 -6.18 2.69 5.13
CA ALA A 401 -5.50 2.31 3.90
C ALA A 401 -4.82 0.94 4.03
N ASN A 402 -4.19 0.67 5.19
CA ASN A 402 -3.63 -0.66 5.48
C ASN A 402 -4.71 -1.73 5.61
N ALA A 403 -5.80 -1.47 6.34
CA ALA A 403 -6.91 -2.41 6.47
C ALA A 403 -7.54 -2.76 5.10
N MET A 404 -7.71 -1.78 4.21
CA MET A 404 -8.19 -2.00 2.85
C MET A 404 -7.19 -2.82 2.01
N TRP A 405 -5.89 -2.60 2.16
CA TRP A 405 -4.86 -3.37 1.47
C TRP A 405 -4.79 -4.82 1.95
N ASP A 406 -4.79 -5.05 3.25
CA ASP A 406 -4.71 -6.40 3.84
C ASP A 406 -6.00 -7.20 3.56
N ALA A 407 -7.16 -6.54 3.50
CA ALA A 407 -8.41 -7.12 3.02
C ALA A 407 -8.36 -7.46 1.51
N THR A 408 -7.66 -6.65 0.70
CA THR A 408 -7.45 -6.92 -0.74
C THR A 408 -6.58 -8.15 -0.96
N LEU A 409 -5.44 -8.26 -0.25
CA LEU A 409 -4.59 -9.45 -0.28
C LEU A 409 -5.35 -10.70 0.16
N THR A 410 -6.13 -10.59 1.24
CA THR A 410 -6.99 -11.69 1.75
C THR A 410 -8.03 -12.11 0.71
N PHE A 411 -8.72 -11.16 0.08
CA PHE A 411 -9.72 -11.45 -0.94
C PHE A 411 -9.10 -12.10 -2.18
N LEU A 412 -7.98 -11.58 -2.69
CA LEU A 412 -7.24 -12.16 -3.82
C LEU A 412 -6.77 -13.59 -3.52
N SER A 413 -6.36 -13.88 -2.28
CA SER A 413 -5.93 -15.21 -1.83
C SER A 413 -7.08 -16.20 -1.56
N SER A 414 -8.32 -15.72 -1.40
CA SER A 414 -9.48 -16.57 -1.03
C SER A 414 -9.98 -17.52 -2.13
N ASP A 415 -10.71 -18.57 -1.74
CA ASP A 415 -11.25 -19.59 -2.66
C ASP A 415 -12.18 -19.03 -3.75
N ASN A 416 -12.12 -19.69 -4.91
CA ASN A 416 -13.11 -19.53 -5.97
C ASN A 416 -14.33 -20.46 -5.76
N ARG A 417 -15.47 -20.10 -6.37
CA ARG A 417 -16.68 -20.94 -6.44
C ARG A 417 -16.44 -22.20 -7.27
N ILE A 418 -16.93 -23.34 -6.78
CA ILE A 418 -16.83 -24.65 -7.42
C ILE A 418 -17.73 -24.70 -8.66
N ASN A 419 -17.27 -25.28 -9.77
CA ASN A 419 -18.15 -25.51 -10.93
C ASN A 419 -19.09 -26.68 -10.63
N ILE A 420 -20.41 -26.49 -10.72
CA ILE A 420 -21.39 -27.56 -10.44
C ILE A 420 -21.20 -28.78 -11.36
N ASN A 421 -20.63 -28.58 -12.56
CA ASN A 421 -20.30 -29.66 -13.50
C ASN A 421 -19.22 -30.64 -12.99
N ALA A 422 -18.49 -30.29 -11.93
CA ALA A 422 -17.56 -31.19 -11.24
C ALA A 422 -18.26 -32.13 -10.24
N GLN A 423 -19.56 -31.95 -9.99
CA GLN A 423 -20.40 -32.83 -9.14
C GLN A 423 -21.54 -33.45 -9.95
N ILE A 424 -22.25 -32.65 -10.75
CA ILE A 424 -23.31 -33.08 -11.67
C ILE A 424 -22.92 -32.63 -13.08
N TYR A 425 -22.35 -33.53 -13.89
CA TYR A 425 -21.94 -33.19 -15.25
C TYR A 425 -23.14 -32.90 -16.17
N THR A 426 -23.01 -31.94 -17.09
CA THR A 426 -24.00 -31.70 -18.14
C THR A 426 -24.19 -32.96 -18.99
N GLY A 427 -25.42 -33.45 -19.10
CA GLY A 427 -25.75 -34.72 -19.74
C GLY A 427 -25.98 -35.88 -18.76
N ALA A 428 -25.80 -35.67 -17.45
CA ALA A 428 -25.99 -36.72 -16.45
C ALA A 428 -27.43 -37.28 -16.49
N LYS A 429 -27.51 -38.61 -16.61
CA LYS A 429 -28.78 -39.35 -16.60
C LYS A 429 -29.09 -39.81 -15.17
N LEU A 430 -30.30 -39.51 -14.69
CA LEU A 430 -30.81 -40.06 -13.44
C LEU A 430 -31.05 -41.57 -13.60
N THR A 431 -30.58 -42.35 -12.64
CA THR A 431 -30.58 -43.83 -12.73
C THR A 431 -31.96 -44.43 -12.52
N ALA A 432 -32.74 -43.91 -11.57
CA ALA A 432 -34.11 -44.33 -11.32
C ALA A 432 -35.09 -43.80 -12.38
N VAL A 433 -36.18 -44.53 -12.59
CA VAL A 433 -37.38 -44.05 -13.28
C VAL A 433 -38.20 -43.22 -12.28
N LEU A 434 -38.55 -41.99 -12.65
CA LEU A 434 -39.28 -41.09 -11.76
C LEU A 434 -40.80 -41.35 -11.83
N ALA A 435 -41.46 -41.23 -10.69
CA ALA A 435 -42.91 -41.38 -10.58
C ALA A 435 -43.67 -40.26 -11.30
N ASP A 436 -43.13 -39.05 -11.31
CA ASP A 436 -43.62 -37.88 -12.05
C ASP A 436 -42.46 -36.90 -12.37
N SER A 437 -42.77 -35.79 -13.03
CA SER A 437 -41.82 -34.72 -13.37
C SER A 437 -41.85 -33.54 -12.38
N LYS A 438 -42.24 -33.73 -11.11
CA LYS A 438 -42.22 -32.63 -10.12
C LYS A 438 -40.79 -32.36 -9.64
N GLU A 439 -40.52 -31.09 -9.33
CA GLU A 439 -39.25 -30.61 -8.74
C GLU A 439 -38.80 -31.49 -7.58
N ALA A 440 -39.68 -31.77 -6.61
CA ALA A 440 -39.40 -32.60 -5.44
C ALA A 440 -38.97 -34.05 -5.79
N THR A 441 -39.54 -34.64 -6.83
CA THR A 441 -39.22 -36.01 -7.29
C THR A 441 -37.85 -36.05 -7.96
N ILE A 442 -37.55 -35.04 -8.79
CA ILE A 442 -36.25 -34.88 -9.47
C ILE A 442 -35.16 -34.59 -8.43
N LYS A 443 -35.43 -33.69 -7.46
CA LYS A 443 -34.59 -33.39 -6.30
C LYS A 443 -34.23 -34.64 -5.52
N GLN A 444 -35.24 -35.44 -5.11
CA GLN A 444 -35.02 -36.62 -4.29
C GLN A 444 -34.04 -37.59 -4.98
N GLN A 445 -34.20 -37.82 -6.28
CA GLN A 445 -33.29 -38.68 -7.03
C GLN A 445 -31.90 -38.05 -7.24
N LEU A 446 -31.81 -36.73 -7.45
CA LEU A 446 -30.51 -36.02 -7.50
C LEU A 446 -29.75 -36.15 -6.19
N GLU A 447 -30.40 -35.94 -5.05
CA GLU A 447 -29.76 -36.02 -3.74
C GLU A 447 -29.43 -37.45 -3.27
N ILE A 448 -30.05 -38.47 -3.89
CA ILE A 448 -29.66 -39.89 -3.72
C ILE A 448 -28.43 -40.20 -4.59
N GLN A 449 -28.42 -39.75 -5.84
CA GLN A 449 -27.38 -40.08 -6.82
C GLN A 449 -26.10 -39.25 -6.64
N PHE A 450 -26.22 -38.05 -6.09
CA PHE A 450 -25.13 -37.10 -5.84
C PHE A 450 -25.18 -36.59 -4.39
N PRO A 451 -24.85 -37.43 -3.38
CA PRO A 451 -25.16 -37.15 -1.97
C PRO A 451 -24.52 -35.86 -1.39
N ASN A 452 -23.40 -35.42 -1.98
CA ASN A 452 -22.67 -34.22 -1.56
C ASN A 452 -23.32 -32.90 -2.02
N VAL A 453 -24.26 -32.93 -2.95
CA VAL A 453 -24.98 -31.75 -3.45
C VAL A 453 -26.42 -31.75 -2.98
N LYS A 454 -26.89 -30.57 -2.56
CA LYS A 454 -28.18 -30.36 -1.91
C LYS A 454 -28.90 -29.17 -2.55
N GLU A 455 -30.19 -29.30 -2.75
CA GLU A 455 -30.98 -28.23 -3.35
C GLU A 455 -31.06 -27.02 -2.38
N LYS A 456 -31.10 -25.80 -2.93
CA LYS A 456 -31.10 -24.49 -2.27
C LYS A 456 -29.80 -24.15 -1.52
N ILE A 457 -29.00 -25.16 -1.14
CA ILE A 457 -27.66 -24.98 -0.57
C ILE A 457 -26.59 -24.95 -1.69
N HIS A 458 -26.64 -25.89 -2.63
CA HIS A 458 -25.62 -26.09 -3.67
C HIS A 458 -26.18 -25.92 -5.10
N TYR A 459 -27.46 -26.22 -5.34
CA TYR A 459 -28.11 -26.01 -6.64
C TYR A 459 -29.60 -25.62 -6.54
N THR A 460 -30.17 -25.11 -7.62
CA THR A 460 -31.62 -25.01 -7.84
C THR A 460 -32.04 -25.75 -9.11
N ILE A 461 -33.31 -26.18 -9.18
CA ILE A 461 -33.89 -26.87 -10.33
C ILE A 461 -34.78 -25.87 -11.10
N THR A 462 -34.66 -25.87 -12.43
CA THR A 462 -35.34 -24.97 -13.37
C THR A 462 -35.63 -25.71 -14.68
N ASP A 463 -36.42 -25.10 -15.58
CA ASP A 463 -36.69 -25.58 -16.96
C ASP A 463 -36.98 -27.09 -17.07
N ILE A 464 -37.86 -27.60 -16.21
CA ILE A 464 -38.27 -29.01 -16.25
C ILE A 464 -39.09 -29.26 -17.52
N LYS A 465 -38.59 -30.13 -18.38
CA LYS A 465 -39.19 -30.55 -19.64
C LYS A 465 -39.56 -32.02 -19.58
N VAL A 466 -40.73 -32.36 -20.09
CA VAL A 466 -41.17 -33.76 -20.32
C VAL A 466 -40.80 -34.16 -21.75
N ALA A 467 -40.55 -35.44 -21.98
CA ALA A 467 -40.23 -35.97 -23.30
C ALA A 467 -41.33 -35.70 -24.35
N ASN A 468 -40.90 -35.62 -25.60
CA ASN A 468 -41.75 -35.57 -26.79
C ASN A 468 -41.01 -36.18 -27.99
N ASN A 469 -41.52 -35.99 -29.20
CA ASN A 469 -40.93 -36.52 -30.43
C ASN A 469 -39.52 -36.00 -30.79
N GLU A 470 -39.03 -34.94 -30.13
CA GLU A 470 -37.75 -34.27 -30.43
C GLU A 470 -36.79 -34.24 -29.22
N ASN A 471 -37.31 -34.28 -28.00
CA ASN A 471 -36.54 -34.05 -26.76
C ASN A 471 -36.83 -35.13 -25.71
N LYS A 472 -35.83 -35.45 -24.88
CA LYS A 472 -35.99 -36.30 -23.71
C LYS A 472 -36.34 -35.47 -22.47
N SER A 473 -36.99 -36.09 -21.50
CA SER A 473 -37.31 -35.43 -20.22
C SER A 473 -36.02 -34.96 -19.54
N SER A 474 -35.97 -33.68 -19.16
CA SER A 474 -34.77 -33.02 -18.65
C SER A 474 -35.09 -31.90 -17.66
N ALA A 475 -34.10 -31.51 -16.87
CA ALA A 475 -34.17 -30.33 -16.01
C ALA A 475 -32.84 -29.56 -16.06
N LEU A 476 -32.91 -28.24 -15.91
CA LEU A 476 -31.76 -27.37 -15.79
C LEU A 476 -31.39 -27.18 -14.31
N ILE A 477 -30.19 -27.59 -13.95
CA ILE A 477 -29.63 -27.47 -12.60
C ILE A 477 -28.69 -26.27 -12.57
N THR A 478 -28.97 -25.29 -11.73
CA THR A 478 -28.14 -24.06 -11.61
C THR A 478 -27.39 -24.07 -10.29
N GLY A 479 -26.06 -23.94 -10.33
CA GLY A 479 -25.22 -23.88 -9.13
C GLY A 479 -25.42 -22.56 -8.36
N VAL A 480 -25.68 -22.65 -7.05
CA VAL A 480 -25.90 -21.49 -6.17
C VAL A 480 -24.88 -21.44 -5.02
N ASN A 481 -24.82 -20.29 -4.35
CA ASN A 481 -23.88 -20.02 -3.26
C ASN A 481 -22.42 -20.28 -3.69
N ASP A 482 -21.72 -21.20 -3.02
CA ASP A 482 -20.35 -21.58 -3.33
C ASP A 482 -20.20 -22.35 -4.66
N TYR A 483 -21.29 -22.74 -5.31
CA TYR A 483 -21.29 -23.36 -6.64
C TYR A 483 -21.65 -22.36 -7.75
N ARG A 484 -21.12 -22.58 -8.96
CA ARG A 484 -21.36 -21.77 -10.16
C ARG A 484 -21.64 -22.63 -11.40
N ALA A 485 -22.10 -21.96 -12.47
CA ALA A 485 -22.51 -22.54 -13.76
C ALA A 485 -23.76 -23.43 -13.68
N THR A 486 -24.18 -23.96 -14.82
CA THR A 486 -25.38 -24.78 -15.00
C THR A 486 -25.03 -26.18 -15.50
N ALA A 487 -25.90 -27.16 -15.24
CA ALA A 487 -25.85 -28.50 -15.84
C ALA A 487 -27.25 -28.96 -16.26
N VAL A 488 -27.39 -29.56 -17.44
CA VAL A 488 -28.65 -30.22 -17.85
C VAL A 488 -28.61 -31.68 -17.43
N VAL A 489 -29.64 -32.14 -16.70
CA VAL A 489 -29.80 -33.54 -16.32
C VAL A 489 -30.98 -34.17 -17.07
N TYR A 490 -30.85 -35.43 -17.44
CA TYR A 490 -31.88 -36.20 -18.16
C TYR A 490 -32.49 -37.27 -17.26
N PHE A 491 -33.79 -37.51 -17.39
CA PHE A 491 -34.50 -38.55 -16.63
C PHE A 491 -35.52 -39.28 -17.50
N ARG A 492 -36.15 -40.31 -16.93
CA ARG A 492 -37.27 -41.03 -17.56
C ARG A 492 -38.44 -41.09 -16.60
N LEU A 493 -39.64 -41.00 -17.14
CA LEU A 493 -40.88 -41.10 -16.36
C LEU A 493 -41.45 -42.52 -16.45
N ALA A 494 -42.15 -42.97 -15.41
CA ALA A 494 -42.99 -44.16 -15.56
C ALA A 494 -44.06 -43.90 -16.64
N ILE A 495 -44.26 -44.82 -17.60
CA ILE A 495 -45.22 -44.68 -18.70
C ILE A 495 -46.66 -44.40 -18.21
N LYS A 496 -46.97 -44.77 -16.96
CA LYS A 496 -48.20 -44.39 -16.26
C LYS A 496 -48.51 -42.88 -16.28
N ASN A 497 -47.50 -42.00 -16.38
CA ASN A 497 -47.69 -40.55 -16.52
C ASN A 497 -48.49 -40.15 -17.77
N ILE A 498 -48.49 -40.98 -18.82
CA ILE A 498 -49.22 -40.74 -20.08
C ILE A 498 -50.41 -41.70 -20.28
N GLU A 499 -50.73 -42.55 -19.30
CA GLU A 499 -51.83 -43.54 -19.36
C GLU A 499 -53.17 -42.91 -19.79
N ALA A 500 -53.49 -41.73 -19.23
CA ALA A 500 -54.70 -40.98 -19.59
C ALA A 500 -54.64 -40.43 -21.03
N GLN A 501 -53.50 -39.93 -21.50
CA GLN A 501 -53.33 -39.42 -22.86
C GLN A 501 -53.44 -40.54 -23.91
N LEU A 502 -52.77 -41.67 -23.65
CA LEU A 502 -52.84 -42.88 -24.47
C LEU A 502 -54.29 -43.41 -24.54
N THR A 503 -55.00 -43.43 -23.41
CA THR A 503 -56.42 -43.79 -23.34
C THR A 503 -57.30 -42.82 -24.13
N THR A 504 -57.04 -41.51 -24.06
CA THR A 504 -57.77 -40.51 -24.85
C THR A 504 -57.54 -40.70 -26.36
N ILE A 505 -56.31 -40.99 -26.79
CA ILE A 505 -55.98 -41.26 -28.20
C ILE A 505 -56.73 -42.48 -28.71
N ALA A 506 -56.68 -43.61 -27.99
CA ALA A 506 -57.38 -44.83 -28.38
C ALA A 506 -58.91 -44.63 -28.49
N ASN A 507 -59.50 -43.83 -27.60
CA ASN A 507 -60.95 -43.59 -27.55
C ASN A 507 -61.41 -42.35 -28.36
N LYS A 508 -60.55 -41.77 -29.21
CA LYS A 508 -60.84 -40.56 -30.02
C LYS A 508 -61.74 -40.82 -31.24
N GLY A 509 -61.79 -42.07 -31.73
CA GLY A 509 -62.46 -42.44 -32.99
C GLY A 509 -63.72 -43.32 -32.82
N THR A 510 -64.49 -43.43 -33.89
CA THR A 510 -65.73 -44.24 -33.96
C THR A 510 -65.53 -45.68 -34.44
N LYS A 511 -64.29 -46.09 -34.73
CA LYS A 511 -63.92 -47.47 -35.10
C LYS A 511 -62.94 -48.07 -34.10
N LEU A 512 -62.96 -49.40 -33.98
CA LEU A 512 -61.89 -50.12 -33.31
C LEU A 512 -60.62 -49.97 -34.14
N LEU A 513 -59.51 -49.65 -33.48
CA LEU A 513 -58.19 -49.55 -34.09
C LEU A 513 -57.51 -50.93 -34.05
N THR A 514 -56.62 -51.20 -35.00
CA THR A 514 -55.58 -52.23 -34.83
C THR A 514 -54.41 -51.67 -34.03
N ALA A 515 -53.55 -52.53 -33.48
CA ALA A 515 -52.31 -52.09 -32.81
C ALA A 515 -51.43 -51.18 -33.70
N ALA A 516 -51.38 -51.42 -35.01
CA ALA A 516 -50.63 -50.61 -35.96
C ALA A 516 -51.23 -49.19 -36.14
N GLU A 517 -52.55 -49.08 -36.24
CA GLU A 517 -53.24 -47.78 -36.33
C GLU A 517 -53.14 -46.99 -35.02
N LEU A 518 -53.27 -47.66 -33.87
CA LEU A 518 -53.10 -47.02 -32.56
C LEU A 518 -51.65 -46.52 -32.38
N LYS A 519 -50.65 -47.29 -32.80
CA LYS A 519 -49.25 -46.84 -32.79
C LYS A 519 -49.07 -45.58 -33.67
N ALA A 520 -49.60 -45.59 -34.89
CA ALA A 520 -49.52 -44.44 -35.79
C ALA A 520 -50.20 -43.19 -35.21
N GLU A 521 -51.35 -43.34 -34.55
CA GLU A 521 -51.98 -42.24 -33.81
C GLU A 521 -51.10 -41.75 -32.64
N ILE A 522 -50.50 -42.63 -31.84
CA ILE A 522 -49.60 -42.23 -30.74
C ILE A 522 -48.41 -41.43 -31.27
N GLU A 523 -47.79 -41.88 -32.37
CA GLU A 523 -46.67 -41.19 -33.02
C GLU A 523 -47.10 -39.84 -33.63
N ASN A 524 -48.28 -39.76 -34.25
CA ASN A 524 -48.89 -38.50 -34.75
C ASN A 524 -49.16 -37.48 -33.62
N ASN A 525 -49.48 -37.94 -32.40
CA ASN A 525 -49.69 -37.06 -31.24
C ASN A 525 -48.37 -36.68 -30.52
N LYS A 526 -47.19 -37.06 -31.05
CA LYS A 526 -45.85 -36.60 -30.63
C LYS A 526 -45.48 -36.84 -29.15
N ILE A 527 -46.12 -37.79 -28.46
CA ILE A 527 -45.94 -38.05 -27.02
C ILE A 527 -44.51 -38.52 -26.66
N ASP A 528 -43.85 -39.22 -27.57
CA ASP A 528 -42.48 -39.74 -27.43
C ASP A 528 -41.82 -39.77 -28.83
N VAL A 529 -40.56 -40.17 -28.90
CA VAL A 529 -39.87 -40.44 -30.19
C VAL A 529 -40.57 -41.52 -31.01
N ILE A 530 -40.40 -41.50 -32.34
CA ILE A 530 -40.94 -42.54 -33.24
C ILE A 530 -40.31 -43.90 -32.89
N ASN A 531 -41.12 -44.95 -32.74
CA ASN A 531 -40.80 -46.25 -32.13
C ASN A 531 -40.39 -46.19 -30.64
N GLY A 532 -40.67 -45.07 -29.95
CA GLY A 532 -40.46 -44.91 -28.51
C GLY A 532 -41.45 -45.73 -27.68
N LEU A 533 -42.69 -45.87 -28.17
CA LEU A 533 -43.72 -46.71 -27.56
C LEU A 533 -44.10 -47.83 -28.55
N ASN A 534 -44.12 -49.07 -28.05
CA ASN A 534 -44.58 -50.25 -28.79
C ASN A 534 -46.00 -50.60 -28.35
N VAL A 535 -46.85 -51.02 -29.30
CA VAL A 535 -48.27 -51.36 -29.07
C VAL A 535 -48.51 -52.81 -29.46
N THR A 536 -49.08 -53.60 -28.54
CA THR A 536 -49.48 -54.99 -28.72
C THR A 536 -50.98 -55.13 -28.45
N GLU A 537 -51.72 -55.77 -29.36
CA GLU A 537 -53.15 -56.04 -29.16
C GLU A 537 -53.33 -57.30 -28.31
N MET A 538 -54.15 -57.21 -27.26
CA MET A 538 -54.40 -58.33 -26.36
C MET A 538 -55.65 -59.09 -26.79
N SER A 539 -55.54 -60.42 -26.87
CA SER A 539 -56.65 -61.31 -27.21
C SER A 539 -57.74 -61.40 -26.13
N GLU A 540 -57.43 -61.03 -24.88
CA GLU A 540 -58.32 -61.19 -23.73
C GLU A 540 -59.27 -59.97 -23.52
N GLY A 541 -60.57 -60.18 -23.75
CA GLY A 541 -61.60 -59.15 -23.54
C GLY A 541 -61.89 -58.28 -24.77
N ALA A 542 -61.43 -58.70 -25.95
CA ALA A 542 -61.89 -58.15 -27.21
C ALA A 542 -63.37 -58.51 -27.46
N THR A 543 -64.17 -57.54 -27.90
CA THR A 543 -65.57 -57.72 -28.31
C THR A 543 -65.85 -56.90 -29.58
N SER A 544 -67.06 -56.97 -30.12
CA SER A 544 -67.48 -56.09 -31.23
C SER A 544 -67.47 -54.59 -30.89
N LYS A 545 -67.37 -54.21 -29.61
CA LYS A 545 -67.27 -52.82 -29.14
C LYS A 545 -65.98 -52.48 -28.39
N THR A 546 -65.15 -53.46 -28.02
CA THR A 546 -63.96 -53.24 -27.19
C THR A 546 -62.70 -53.91 -27.74
N ARG A 547 -61.55 -53.24 -27.57
CA ARG A 547 -60.20 -53.84 -27.71
C ARG A 547 -59.34 -53.43 -26.53
N LYS A 548 -58.38 -54.27 -26.17
CA LYS A 548 -57.33 -53.94 -25.19
C LYS A 548 -55.98 -53.91 -25.89
N PHE A 549 -55.16 -52.94 -25.47
CA PHE A 549 -53.80 -52.79 -25.95
C PHE A 549 -52.85 -52.70 -24.77
N GLU A 550 -51.79 -53.49 -24.83
CA GLU A 550 -50.61 -53.30 -24.00
C GLU A 550 -49.69 -52.32 -24.73
N ILE A 551 -49.16 -51.35 -23.98
CA ILE A 551 -48.23 -50.34 -24.49
C ILE A 551 -46.98 -50.38 -23.64
N THR A 552 -45.85 -50.69 -24.27
CA THR A 552 -44.54 -50.89 -23.62
C THR A 552 -43.56 -49.82 -24.09
N ALA A 553 -42.89 -49.15 -23.16
CA ALA A 553 -41.84 -48.18 -23.46
C ALA A 553 -40.57 -48.87 -23.99
N ASN A 554 -40.01 -48.36 -25.08
CA ASN A 554 -38.76 -48.83 -25.67
C ASN A 554 -37.57 -48.35 -24.84
N ASN A 555 -37.29 -49.08 -23.75
CA ASN A 555 -36.25 -48.73 -22.79
C ASN A 555 -34.81 -49.06 -23.24
N ARG A 556 -34.62 -49.62 -24.45
CA ARG A 556 -33.29 -49.98 -24.97
C ARG A 556 -32.39 -48.73 -25.05
N TYR A 557 -31.33 -48.71 -24.25
CA TYR A 557 -30.45 -47.54 -24.01
C TYR A 557 -31.18 -46.27 -23.50
N GLY A 558 -32.44 -46.37 -23.10
CA GLY A 558 -33.34 -45.24 -22.87
C GLY A 558 -33.65 -44.48 -24.16
N PHE A 559 -34.08 -45.19 -25.20
CA PHE A 559 -34.57 -44.63 -26.45
C PHE A 559 -35.84 -43.80 -26.20
N SER A 560 -36.86 -44.42 -25.59
CA SER A 560 -38.05 -43.75 -25.05
C SER A 560 -37.71 -42.78 -23.91
N GLY A 561 -38.49 -41.69 -23.81
CA GLY A 561 -38.55 -40.82 -22.63
C GLY A 561 -39.20 -41.47 -21.39
N TYR A 562 -39.81 -42.64 -21.56
CA TYR A 562 -40.56 -43.37 -20.54
C TYR A 562 -39.91 -44.73 -20.19
N ASP A 563 -40.45 -45.41 -19.18
CA ASP A 563 -40.15 -46.83 -18.88
C ASP A 563 -41.40 -47.55 -18.33
N GLY A 564 -41.41 -48.87 -18.44
CA GLY A 564 -42.51 -49.75 -18.01
C GLY A 564 -43.59 -49.99 -19.06
N ILE A 565 -44.74 -50.48 -18.59
CA ILE A 565 -45.88 -50.98 -19.38
C ILE A 565 -47.19 -50.41 -18.82
N VAL A 566 -48.17 -50.12 -19.68
CA VAL A 566 -49.58 -49.88 -19.32
C VAL A 566 -50.52 -50.66 -20.24
N THR A 567 -51.69 -51.04 -19.72
CA THR A 567 -52.77 -51.66 -20.50
C THR A 567 -53.92 -50.67 -20.63
N ILE A 568 -54.28 -50.28 -21.85
CA ILE A 568 -55.44 -49.40 -22.11
C ILE A 568 -56.56 -50.15 -22.80
N THR A 569 -57.80 -49.72 -22.56
CA THR A 569 -59.00 -50.26 -23.22
C THR A 569 -59.59 -49.21 -24.15
N GLN A 570 -59.85 -49.60 -25.40
CA GLN A 570 -60.67 -48.86 -26.34
C GLN A 570 -62.10 -49.37 -26.28
N THR A 571 -63.08 -48.46 -26.22
CA THR A 571 -64.51 -48.75 -26.23
C THR A 571 -65.23 -47.82 -27.20
N ILE A 572 -65.84 -48.34 -28.26
CA ILE A 572 -66.81 -47.57 -29.05
C ILE A 572 -68.12 -47.49 -28.27
N LYS A 573 -68.74 -46.31 -28.23
CA LYS A 573 -70.09 -46.11 -27.69
C LYS A 573 -71.14 -46.58 -28.70
#